data_AF-A0A7Z7BCF0-F1
#
_entry.id   AF-A0A7Z7BCF0-F1
#
_cell.length_a   1.000
_cell.length_b   1.000
_cell.length_c   1.000
_cell.angle_alpha   90.00
_cell.angle_beta   90.00
_cell.angle_gamma   90.00
#
_symmetry.space_group_name_H-M   'P 1'
#
loop_
_entity.id
_entity.type
_entity.pdbx_description
1 polymer ?
#
loop_
_entity_poly.entity_id
_entity_poly.type
_entity_poly.pdbx_seq_one_letter_code
_entity_poly.pdbx_strand_id
1 'polypeptide(L)' 'MDKETALQIASAAHHAAQGIVYARFDLPASRQNQLYNRVYLGLLEDFTGQGNLAELLAALACP' A
#
# COMPACT_ATOMS: atom_id res chain seq x y z
N MET A 1 -12.67 11.12 2.81
CA MET A 1 -12.67 9.81 2.14
C MET A 1 -13.58 8.89 2.92
N ASP A 2 -14.44 8.13 2.25
CA ASP A 2 -15.25 7.11 2.90
C ASP A 2 -14.45 5.79 3.08
N LYS A 3 -14.93 4.92 3.97
CA LYS A 3 -14.23 3.68 4.33
C LYS A 3 -14.15 2.69 3.16
N GLU A 4 -15.14 2.65 2.27
CA GLU A 4 -15.12 1.73 1.13
C GLU A 4 -14.02 2.13 0.15
N THR A 5 -13.96 3.41 -0.22
CA THR A 5 -12.87 3.96 -1.04
C THR A 5 -11.51 3.71 -0.41
N ALA A 6 -11.39 3.91 0.91
CA ALA A 6 -10.14 3.67 1.62
C ALA A 6 -9.68 2.20 1.56
N LEU A 7 -10.62 1.26 1.71
CA LEU A 7 -10.35 -0.18 1.58
C LEU A 7 -10.00 -0.58 0.15
N GLN A 8 -10.66 0.01 -0.85
CA GLN A 8 -10.33 -0.24 -2.26
C GLN A 8 -8.91 0.23 -2.60
N ILE A 9 -8.52 1.42 -2.14
CA ILE A 9 -7.16 1.96 -2.30
C ILE A 9 -6.14 1.03 -1.63
N ALA A 10 -6.38 0.64 -0.37
CA ALA A 10 -5.48 -0.25 0.36
C ALA A 10 -5.34 -1.62 -0.31
N SER A 11 -6.44 -2.20 -0.78
CA SER A 11 -6.46 -3.48 -1.50
C SER A 11 -5.69 -3.40 -2.82
N ALA A 12 -5.94 -2.35 -3.62
CA ALA A 12 -5.23 -2.13 -4.87
C ALA A 12 -3.72 -1.98 -4.65
N ALA A 13 -3.32 -1.17 -3.66
CA ALA A 13 -1.91 -0.96 -3.32
C ALA A 13 -1.26 -2.27 -2.84
N HIS A 14 -1.98 -3.08 -2.06
CA HIS A 14 -1.51 -4.36 -1.58
C HIS A 14 -1.22 -5.33 -2.73
N HIS A 15 -2.17 -5.51 -3.65
CA HIS A 15 -2.02 -6.41 -4.79
C HIS A 15 -0.90 -5.97 -5.73
N ALA A 16 -0.77 -4.67 -5.99
CA ALA A 16 0.33 -4.14 -6.80
C ALA A 16 1.70 -4.33 -6.11
N ALA A 17 1.81 -4.03 -4.81
CA ALA A 17 3.03 -4.24 -4.04
C ALA A 17 3.43 -5.72 -3.99
N GLN A 18 2.47 -6.62 -3.79
CA GLN A 18 2.71 -8.06 -3.86
C GLN A 18 3.22 -8.47 -5.24
N GLY A 19 2.57 -8.06 -6.33
CA GLY A 19 3.00 -8.40 -7.69
C GLY A 19 4.44 -7.98 -7.97
N ILE A 20 4.83 -6.78 -7.55
CA ILE A 20 6.20 -6.27 -7.70
C ILE A 20 7.20 -7.10 -6.89
N VAL A 21 6.87 -7.44 -5.65
CA VAL A 21 7.76 -8.21 -4.76
C VAL A 21 7.89 -9.67 -5.22
N TYR A 22 6.80 -10.29 -5.67
CA TYR A 22 6.82 -11.64 -6.22
C TYR A 22 7.69 -11.74 -7.48
N ALA A 23 7.76 -10.68 -8.28
CA ALA A 23 8.69 -10.63 -9.41
C ALA A 23 10.18 -10.57 -8.99
N ARG A 24 10.46 -10.26 -7.72
CA ARG A 24 11.80 -10.22 -7.12
C ARG A 24 12.13 -11.47 -6.29
N PHE A 25 11.90 -12.64 -6.88
CA PHE A 25 12.26 -13.93 -6.29
C PHE A 25 13.77 -14.09 -6.06
N ASP A 26 14.58 -13.23 -6.68
CA ASP A 26 16.03 -13.12 -6.49
C ASP A 26 16.43 -12.59 -5.11
N LEU A 27 15.53 -11.89 -4.43
CA LEU A 27 15.80 -11.29 -3.13
C LEU A 27 15.52 -12.27 -1.97
N PRO A 28 16.31 -12.24 -0.89
CA PRO A 28 15.97 -12.96 0.33
C PRO A 28 14.69 -12.39 0.96
N ALA A 29 13.95 -13.21 1.70
CA ALA A 29 12.65 -12.85 2.28
C ALA A 29 12.67 -11.56 3.11
N SER A 30 13.75 -11.29 3.85
CA SER A 30 13.91 -10.04 4.61
C SER A 30 13.95 -8.80 3.71
N ARG A 31 14.60 -8.90 2.55
CA ARG A 31 14.64 -7.83 1.54
C ARG A 31 13.34 -7.72 0.76
N GLN A 32 12.65 -8.83 0.52
CA GLN A 32 11.30 -8.83 -0.06
C GLN A 32 10.30 -8.11 0.84
N ASN A 33 10.34 -8.34 2.16
CA ASN A 33 9.49 -7.62 3.12
C ASN A 33 9.81 -6.12 3.18
N GLN A 34 11.09 -5.75 3.16
CA GLN A 34 11.51 -4.35 3.09
C GLN A 34 11.01 -3.67 1.80
N LEU A 35 11.13 -4.36 0.67
CA LEU A 35 10.66 -3.89 -0.63
C LEU A 35 9.13 -3.74 -0.62
N TYR A 36 8.40 -4.73 -0.11
CA TYR A 36 6.95 -4.69 0.04
C TYR A 36 6.51 -3.45 0.81
N ASN A 37 7.06 -3.22 2.00
CA ASN A 37 6.68 -2.08 2.84
C ASN A 37 6.91 -0.75 2.12
N ARG A 38 8.04 -0.61 1.42
CA ARG A 38 8.40 0.62 0.72
C ARG A 38 7.49 0.88 -0.49
N VAL A 39 7.22 -0.16 -1.28
CA VAL A 39 6.36 -0.08 -2.46
C VAL A 39 4.91 0.17 -2.04
N TYR A 40 4.43 -0.57 -1.04
CA TYR A 40 3.08 -0.40 -0.51
C TYR A 40 2.84 1.02 -0.03
N LEU A 41 3.74 1.58 0.78
CA LEU A 41 3.63 2.97 1.26
C LEU A 41 3.61 3.97 0.09
N GLY A 42 4.52 3.82 -0.88
CA GLY A 42 4.57 4.71 -2.05
C GLY A 42 3.30 4.63 -2.90
N LEU A 43 2.71 3.44 -3.06
CA LEU A 43 1.45 3.27 -3.78
C LEU A 43 0.26 3.89 -3.04
N LEU A 44 0.23 3.82 -1.70
CA LEU A 44 -0.80 4.51 -0.92
C LEU A 44 -0.70 6.03 -1.09
N GLU A 45 0.52 6.58 -1.05
CA GLU A 45 0.75 8.01 -1.28
C GLU A 45 0.34 8.44 -2.71
N ASP A 46 0.64 7.60 -3.71
CA ASP A 46 0.29 7.88 -5.10
C ASP A 46 -1.22 7.81 -5.35
N PHE A 47 -1.89 6.76 -4.86
CA PHE A 47 -3.33 6.57 -5.04
C PHE A 47 -4.19 7.58 -4.28
N THR A 48 -3.70 8.11 -3.16
CA THR A 48 -4.42 9.13 -2.38
C THR A 48 -4.11 10.54 -2.85
N GLY A 49 -2.98 10.75 -3.53
CA GLY A 49 -2.43 12.05 -3.85
C GLY A 49 -1.64 12.65 -2.68
N GLN A 50 -0.68 13.52 -3.00
CA GLN A 50 0.19 14.15 -1.99
C GLN A 50 -0.64 14.85 -0.90
N GLY A 51 -0.45 14.43 0.36
CA GLY A 51 -1.10 15.01 1.54
C GLY A 51 -2.36 14.31 2.03
N ASN A 52 -2.92 13.36 1.28
CA ASN A 52 -4.17 12.66 1.65
C ASN A 52 -3.95 11.30 2.33
N LEU A 53 -2.70 10.88 2.52
CA LEU A 53 -2.39 9.63 3.23
C LEU A 53 -2.96 9.63 4.65
N ALA A 54 -2.93 10.77 5.35
CA ALA A 54 -3.52 10.89 6.69
C ALA A 54 -5.04 10.69 6.68
N GLU A 55 -5.72 11.16 5.65
CA GLU A 55 -7.16 10.98 5.47
C GLU A 55 -7.51 9.52 5.19
N LEU A 56 -6.72 8.85 4.36
CA LEU A 56 -6.83 7.40 4.14
C LEU A 56 -6.66 6.62 5.46
N LEU A 57 -5.62 6.91 6.22
CA LEU A 57 -5.35 6.24 7.50
C LEU A 57 -6.48 6.48 8.51
N ALA A 58 -7.02 7.69 8.56
CA ALA A 58 -8.16 8.02 9.41
C ALA A 58 -9.43 7.24 9.00
N ALA A 59 -9.70 7.13 7.69
CA ALA A 59 -10.84 6.37 7.18
C ALA A 59 -10.73 4.86 7.49
N LEU A 60 -9.52 4.29 7.46
CA LEU A 60 -9.26 2.88 7.78
C LEU A 60 -9.30 2.58 9.29
N ALA A 61 -8.98 3.55 10.13
CA ALA A 61 -8.97 3.38 11.59
C ALA A 61 -10.38 3.39 12.22
N CYS A 62 -11.40 3.85 11.49
CA CYS A 62 -12.78 3.85 11.97
C CYS A 62 -13.38 2.43 11.99
N PRO A 63 -14.04 2.00 13.08
CA PRO A 63 -14.67 0.67 13.23
C PRO A 63 -15.66 0.32 12.11
#